data_AF-A0A2G0Y4T9-F1
#
_entry.id   AF-A0A2G0Y4T9-F1
#
_cell.length_a   1.000
_cell.length_b   1.000
_cell.length_c   1.000
_cell.angle_alpha   90.00
_cell.angle_beta   90.00
_cell.angle_gamma   90.00
#
_symmetry.space_group_name_H-M   'P 1'
#
loop_
_entity.id
_entity.type
_entity.pdbx_description
1 polymer ?
#
loop_
_entity_poly.entity_id
_entity_poly.type
_entity_poly.pdbx_seq_one_letter_code
_entity_poly.pdbx_strand_id
1 'polypeptide(L)'
;MKSILMMFLAMQMATSHFALASAPTTFEQAKVELRQKVYYDRNTSEAGDLYCGCDWKWVGRSGGRVDFASCGYEVRAQENRAQRIEWGRIEKTEIFVLQGLPH
;
A
#
# COMPACT_ATOMS: atom_id res chain seq x y z
N MET A 1 11.69 -50.75 2.86
CA MET A 1 12.78 -49.85 3.30
C MET A 1 13.27 -48.91 2.20
N LYS A 2 13.77 -49.40 1.06
CA LYS A 2 14.22 -48.55 -0.08
C LYS A 2 13.14 -47.60 -0.63
N SER A 3 11.89 -48.07 -0.74
CA SER A 3 10.78 -47.25 -1.26
C SER A 3 10.37 -46.11 -0.30
N ILE A 4 10.46 -46.33 1.02
CA ILE A 4 10.22 -45.30 2.05
C ILE A 4 11.34 -44.26 2.03
N LEU A 5 12.60 -44.70 1.85
CA LEU A 5 13.76 -43.80 1.75
C LEU A 5 13.68 -42.89 0.50
N MET A 6 13.19 -43.41 -0.63
CA MET A 6 12.98 -42.60 -1.84
C MET A 6 11.85 -41.58 -1.68
N MET A 7 10.79 -41.93 -0.95
CA MET A 7 9.66 -41.03 -0.70
C MET A 7 10.04 -39.87 0.24
N PHE A 8 10.88 -40.13 1.26
CA PHE A 8 11.44 -39.09 2.12
C PHE A 8 12.40 -38.16 1.35
N LEU A 9 13.22 -38.69 0.43
CA LEU A 9 14.14 -37.89 -0.37
C LEU A 9 13.42 -36.95 -1.36
N ALA A 10 12.30 -37.41 -1.94
CA ALA A 10 11.45 -36.59 -2.80
C ALA A 10 10.73 -35.46 -2.04
N MET A 11 10.31 -35.72 -0.79
CA MET A 11 9.67 -34.72 0.08
C MET A 11 10.62 -33.57 0.46
N GLN A 12 11.93 -33.84 0.60
CA GLN A 12 12.94 -32.83 0.94
C GLN A 12 13.27 -31.88 -0.23
N MET A 13 13.09 -32.30 -1.49
CA MET A 13 13.26 -31.42 -2.66
C MET A 13 12.10 -30.44 -2.85
N ALA A 14 10.91 -30.74 -2.32
CA ALA A 14 9.73 -29.90 -2.48
C ALA A 14 9.74 -28.63 -1.61
N THR A 15 10.62 -28.54 -0.59
CA THR A 15 10.60 -27.46 0.42
C THR A 15 11.50 -26.26 0.10
N SER A 16 12.15 -26.22 -1.07
CA SER A 16 13.23 -25.26 -1.36
C SER A 16 12.83 -24.16 -2.36
N HIS A 17 11.78 -23.38 -2.08
CA HIS A 17 11.50 -22.15 -2.84
C HIS A 17 11.01 -21.02 -1.92
N PHE A 18 11.90 -20.48 -1.09
CA PHE A 18 11.69 -19.15 -0.52
C PHE A 18 12.02 -18.12 -1.60
N ALA A 19 11.01 -17.68 -2.35
CA ALA A 19 11.15 -16.53 -3.24
C ALA A 19 11.34 -15.28 -2.37
N LEU A 20 12.57 -14.81 -2.23
CA LEU A 20 12.85 -13.51 -1.62
C LEU A 20 12.44 -12.42 -2.61
N ALA A 21 11.37 -11.69 -2.30
CA ALA A 21 11.04 -10.48 -3.03
C ALA A 21 12.15 -9.46 -2.80
N SER A 22 12.77 -8.98 -3.88
CA SER A 22 13.73 -7.89 -3.82
C SER A 22 13.02 -6.60 -3.42
N ALA A 23 13.65 -5.80 -2.54
CA ALA A 23 13.15 -4.47 -2.24
C ALA A 23 13.12 -3.60 -3.51
N PRO A 24 12.13 -2.71 -3.67
CA PRO A 24 12.09 -1.76 -4.78
C PRO A 24 13.34 -0.86 -4.73
N THR A 25 13.97 -0.64 -5.87
CA THR A 25 15.23 0.12 -5.95
C THR A 25 15.01 1.63 -6.11
N THR A 26 13.77 2.03 -6.39
CA THR A 26 13.38 3.44 -6.56
C THR A 26 12.10 3.74 -5.80
N PHE A 27 11.91 5.02 -5.45
CA PHE A 27 10.69 5.46 -4.80
C PHE A 27 9.45 5.26 -5.69
N GLU A 28 9.57 5.46 -6.99
CA GLU A 28 8.46 5.21 -7.92
C GLU A 28 8.02 3.74 -7.93
N GLN A 29 8.98 2.80 -7.96
CA GLN A 29 8.66 1.38 -7.84
C GLN A 29 8.02 1.07 -6.49
N ALA A 30 8.54 1.64 -5.41
CA ALA A 30 7.97 1.45 -4.08
C ALA A 30 6.50 1.90 -4.02
N LYS A 31 6.14 3.04 -4.63
CA LYS A 31 4.74 3.49 -4.68
C LYS A 31 3.83 2.51 -5.42
N VAL A 32 4.32 1.90 -6.51
CA VAL A 32 3.55 0.89 -7.26
C VAL A 32 3.38 -0.37 -6.44
N GLU A 33 4.44 -0.84 -5.80
CA GLU A 33 4.38 -2.03 -4.95
C GLU A 33 3.50 -1.83 -3.73
N LEU A 34 3.54 -0.65 -3.10
CA LEU A 34 2.66 -0.30 -1.99
C LEU A 34 1.19 -0.39 -2.41
N ARG A 35 0.83 0.18 -3.56
CA ARG A 35 -0.52 0.02 -4.12
C ARG A 35 -0.86 -1.46 -4.36
N GLN A 36 0.03 -2.22 -4.99
CA GLN A 36 -0.30 -3.57 -5.46
C GLN A 36 -0.28 -4.65 -4.38
N LYS A 37 0.51 -4.46 -3.32
CA LYS A 37 0.80 -5.51 -2.34
C LYS A 37 0.40 -5.16 -0.91
N VAL A 38 0.34 -3.87 -0.56
CA VAL A 38 0.12 -3.43 0.83
C VAL A 38 -1.21 -2.71 1.02
N TYR A 39 -1.60 -1.87 0.06
CA TYR A 39 -2.81 -1.04 0.12
C TYR A 39 -3.88 -1.48 -0.88
N TYR A 40 -3.71 -2.63 -1.54
CA TYR A 40 -4.47 -3.03 -2.73
C TYR A 40 -5.99 -3.06 -2.52
N ASP A 41 -6.44 -3.34 -1.30
CA ASP A 41 -7.85 -3.42 -0.86
C ASP A 41 -8.22 -2.34 0.17
N ARG A 42 -7.29 -1.45 0.51
CA ARG A 42 -7.49 -0.47 1.59
C ARG A 42 -8.33 0.73 1.17
N ASN A 43 -8.53 0.94 -0.13
CA ASN A 43 -9.15 2.16 -0.67
C ASN A 43 -10.65 2.30 -0.41
N THR A 44 -11.28 1.25 0.11
CA THR A 44 -12.69 1.20 0.54
C THR A 44 -12.85 0.36 1.81
N SER A 45 -11.81 0.23 2.63
CA SER A 45 -11.88 -0.53 3.88
C SER A 45 -12.17 0.41 5.05
N GLU A 46 -12.58 -0.14 6.20
CA GLU A 46 -12.85 0.66 7.41
C GLU A 46 -11.67 1.53 7.86
N ALA A 47 -10.44 1.17 7.46
CA ALA A 47 -9.25 1.94 7.79
C ALA A 47 -9.10 3.19 6.91
N GLY A 48 -9.58 3.15 5.67
CA GLY A 48 -9.38 4.21 4.67
C GLY A 48 -7.91 4.62 4.52
N ASP A 49 -7.70 5.90 4.18
CA ASP A 49 -6.36 6.47 4.09
C ASP A 49 -5.65 6.49 5.46
N LEU A 50 -4.35 6.83 5.46
CA LEU A 50 -3.50 6.70 6.64
C LEU A 50 -3.89 7.61 7.81
N TYR A 51 -4.54 8.76 7.58
CA TYR A 51 -4.73 9.77 8.63
C TYR A 51 -6.18 10.07 8.95
N CYS A 52 -7.01 10.36 7.95
CA CYS A 52 -8.41 10.71 8.18
C CYS A 52 -9.35 9.56 7.83
N GLY A 53 -8.82 8.44 7.32
CA GLY A 53 -9.61 7.25 7.04
C GLY A 53 -10.63 7.48 5.92
N CYS A 54 -10.34 8.36 4.96
CA CYS A 54 -11.19 8.54 3.80
C CYS A 54 -10.99 7.42 2.79
N ASP A 55 -12.06 7.11 2.07
CA ASP A 55 -12.02 6.25 0.92
C ASP A 55 -11.36 7.00 -0.24
N TRP A 56 -10.80 6.24 -1.18
CA TRP A 56 -10.29 6.82 -2.42
C TRP A 56 -10.49 5.88 -3.60
N LYS A 57 -10.46 6.48 -4.79
CA LYS A 57 -10.45 5.74 -6.06
C LYS A 57 -9.05 5.75 -6.62
N TRP A 58 -8.51 4.57 -6.91
CA TRP A 58 -7.20 4.47 -7.56
C TRP A 58 -7.19 5.17 -8.92
N VAL A 59 -6.18 6.02 -9.15
CA VAL A 59 -5.98 6.72 -10.44
C VAL A 59 -4.50 6.73 -10.81
N GLY A 60 -4.23 6.67 -12.12
CA GLY A 60 -2.87 6.63 -12.62
C GLY A 60 -2.12 5.39 -12.13
N ARG A 61 -0.80 5.54 -11.91
CA ARG A 61 0.11 4.42 -11.63
C ARG A 61 0.02 3.95 -10.17
N SER A 62 0.08 4.87 -9.22
CA SER A 62 0.08 4.56 -7.78
C SER A 62 -0.76 5.54 -6.95
N GLY A 63 -1.34 6.57 -7.56
CA GLY A 63 -2.09 7.61 -6.85
C GLY A 63 -3.58 7.28 -6.71
N GLY A 64 -4.32 8.22 -6.16
CA GLY A 64 -5.74 8.05 -5.85
C GLY A 64 -6.45 9.39 -5.82
N ARG A 65 -7.78 9.37 -5.96
CA ARG A 65 -8.67 10.51 -5.79
C ARG A 65 -9.49 10.29 -4.51
N VAL A 66 -9.33 11.17 -3.53
CA VAL A 66 -9.97 11.03 -2.21
C VAL A 66 -11.46 11.38 -2.31
N ASP A 67 -12.31 10.62 -1.62
CA ASP A 67 -13.72 10.96 -1.39
C ASP A 67 -13.87 11.59 0.00
N PHE A 68 -13.98 12.92 0.05
CA PHE A 68 -14.10 13.64 1.33
C PHE A 68 -15.39 13.32 2.07
N ALA A 69 -16.45 12.95 1.36
CA ALA A 69 -17.75 12.69 1.97
C ALA A 69 -17.74 11.38 2.78
N SER A 70 -16.84 10.44 2.49
CA SER A 70 -16.76 9.16 3.20
C SER A 70 -16.28 9.31 4.65
N CYS A 71 -15.55 10.38 4.95
CA CYS A 71 -14.89 10.63 6.23
C CYS A 71 -15.23 12.01 6.83
N GLY A 72 -15.96 12.86 6.12
CA GLY A 72 -16.29 14.22 6.57
C GLY A 72 -15.12 15.21 6.52
N TYR A 73 -14.17 14.99 5.62
CA TYR A 73 -12.95 15.80 5.52
C TYR A 73 -13.22 17.20 4.93
N GLU A 74 -12.67 18.24 5.55
CA GLU A 74 -12.77 19.62 5.07
C GLU A 74 -11.43 20.17 4.54
N VAL A 75 -11.48 20.78 3.35
CA VAL A 75 -10.30 21.34 2.70
C VAL A 75 -9.92 22.69 3.35
N ARG A 76 -8.72 22.77 3.90
CA ARG A 76 -8.22 24.01 4.55
C ARG A 76 -7.70 25.08 3.58
N ALA A 77 -6.93 24.69 2.56
CA ALA A 77 -6.21 25.67 1.71
C ALA A 77 -5.78 25.16 0.32
N GLN A 78 -5.45 23.87 0.17
CA GLN A 78 -4.84 23.33 -1.05
C GLN A 78 -5.77 22.29 -1.70
N GLU A 79 -6.86 22.75 -2.31
CA GLU A 79 -7.93 21.88 -2.84
C GLU A 79 -7.42 20.83 -3.82
N ASN A 80 -6.65 21.25 -4.83
CA ASN A 80 -6.11 20.33 -5.84
C ASN A 80 -5.23 19.21 -5.23
N ARG A 81 -4.48 19.55 -4.18
CA ARG A 81 -3.61 18.59 -3.48
C ARG A 81 -4.41 17.69 -2.55
N ALA A 82 -5.34 18.25 -1.78
CA ALA A 82 -6.20 17.51 -0.86
C ALA A 82 -6.98 16.39 -1.56
N GLN A 83 -7.35 16.60 -2.82
CA GLN A 83 -8.10 15.62 -3.59
C GLN A 83 -7.28 14.42 -4.09
N ARG A 84 -5.97 14.34 -3.82
CA ARG A 84 -5.09 13.28 -4.34
C ARG A 84 -4.40 12.48 -3.23
N ILE A 85 -4.31 11.16 -3.42
CA ILE A 85 -3.38 10.32 -2.66
C ILE A 85 -1.98 10.60 -3.19
N GLU A 86 -1.16 11.14 -2.31
CA GLU A 86 0.26 11.32 -2.49
C GLU A 86 0.98 10.31 -1.60
N TRP A 87 2.22 9.95 -1.93
CA TRP A 87 3.01 9.02 -1.11
C TRP A 87 4.13 9.81 -0.47
N GLY A 88 4.16 9.82 0.85
CA GLY A 88 5.20 10.47 1.64
C GLY A 88 6.08 9.47 2.38
N ARG A 89 7.16 10.01 2.95
CA ARG A 89 8.03 9.30 3.90
C ARG A 89 7.70 9.82 5.30
N ILE A 90 7.45 8.93 6.25
CA ILE A 90 6.96 9.28 7.60
C ILE A 90 7.96 10.17 8.38
N GLU A 91 9.26 9.94 8.21
CA GLU A 91 10.34 10.62 8.96
C GLU A 91 10.66 12.07 8.51
N LYS A 92 10.27 12.46 7.29
CA LYS A 92 10.29 13.88 6.90
C LYS A 92 8.89 14.41 7.15
N THR A 93 8.78 15.55 7.80
CA THR A 93 7.53 16.27 8.15
C THR A 93 6.71 16.73 6.94
N GLU A 94 6.93 16.12 5.78
CA GLU A 94 6.08 16.14 4.60
C GLU A 94 5.50 14.74 4.43
N ILE A 95 4.68 14.32 5.39
CA ILE A 95 3.95 13.07 5.24
C ILE A 95 2.72 13.36 4.41
N PHE A 96 2.78 12.90 3.18
CA PHE A 96 1.68 12.95 2.26
C PHE A 96 0.90 11.67 2.40
N VAL A 97 -0.09 11.72 3.28
CA VAL A 97 -1.43 11.18 3.06
C VAL A 97 -2.30 12.27 3.70
N LEU A 98 -3.13 12.96 2.91
CA LEU A 98 -3.96 14.10 3.33
C LEU A 98 -3.26 15.34 3.94
N GLN A 99 -3.18 16.42 3.16
CA GLN A 99 -3.03 17.78 3.73
C GLN A 99 -4.34 18.27 4.35
N GLY A 100 -4.79 17.58 5.39
CA GLY A 100 -5.75 18.10 6.34
C GLY A 100 -5.32 17.60 7.69
N LEU A 101 -4.51 18.41 8.34
CA LEU A 101 -4.47 18.38 9.79
C LEU A 101 -5.92 18.59 10.24
N PRO A 102 -6.55 17.62 10.93
CA PRO A 102 -7.83 17.89 11.55
C PRO A 102 -7.62 18.99 12.60
N HIS A 103 -8.60 19.88 12.71
CA HIS A 103 -8.85 20.53 13.99
C HIS A 103 -9.32 19.49 15.00
#